data_AF-A0A929K0V6-F1
#
_entry.id   AF-A0A929K0V6-F1
#
_cell.length_a   1.000
_cell.length_b   1.000
_cell.length_c   1.000
_cell.angle_alpha   90.00
_cell.angle_beta   90.00
_cell.angle_gamma   90.00
#
_symmetry.space_group_name_H-M   'P 1'
#
loop_
_entity.id
_entity.type
_entity.pdbx_description
1 polymer ?
#
loop_
_entity_poly.entity_id
_entity_poly.type
_entity_poly.pdbx_seq_one_letter_code
_entity_poly.pdbx_strand_id
1 'polypeptide(L)'
;MGLDISHYIPSTQKQLDYFTKSELMINPEYVEKYKDLFVLNDDGDEILYVEEIGYQRKSMTYGFIKTFVNDRPYFTVDDVIEAGKFLSPKSETMDELKQKFTANFLDNFIEGKSFFAANW
;
A
#
# COMPACT_ATOMS: atom_id res chain seq x y z
N MET A 1 -3.93 11.14 16.20
CA MET A 1 -4.27 10.69 14.83
C MET A 1 -3.44 9.45 14.56
N GLY A 2 -4.03 8.38 14.02
CA GLY A 2 -3.28 7.18 13.65
C GLY A 2 -3.08 7.19 12.15
N LEU A 3 -1.97 6.65 11.67
CA LEU A 3 -1.69 6.50 10.25
C LEU A 3 -2.41 5.26 9.72
N ASP A 4 -2.96 5.39 8.51
CA ASP A 4 -3.65 4.31 7.80
C ASP A 4 -2.70 3.82 6.70
N ILE A 5 -2.71 2.52 6.44
CA ILE A 5 -2.00 1.96 5.29
C ILE A 5 -2.98 1.15 4.45
N SER A 6 -2.83 1.25 3.13
CA SER A 6 -3.63 0.52 2.16
C SER A 6 -2.73 -0.21 1.19
N HIS A 7 -3.22 -1.35 0.74
CA HIS A 7 -2.54 -2.26 -0.15
C HIS A 7 -3.35 -2.38 -1.44
N TYR A 8 -2.65 -2.17 -2.55
CA TYR A 8 -3.19 -2.01 -3.89
C TYR A 8 -2.63 -3.02 -4.88
N ILE A 9 -3.41 -3.32 -5.91
CA ILE A 9 -2.99 -4.02 -7.13
C ILE A 9 -3.38 -3.22 -8.39
N PRO A 10 -2.70 -3.43 -9.53
CA PRO A 10 -3.08 -2.82 -10.80
C PRO A 10 -4.50 -3.23 -11.20
N SER A 11 -5.29 -2.27 -11.66
CA SER A 11 -6.63 -2.48 -12.19
C SER A 11 -6.67 -2.17 -13.69
N THR A 12 -7.36 -3.01 -14.45
CA THR A 12 -7.68 -2.75 -15.87
C THR A 12 -8.93 -1.90 -16.05
N GLN A 13 -9.71 -1.71 -14.99
CA GLN A 13 -10.91 -0.88 -15.00
C GLN A 13 -10.54 0.53 -14.51
N LYS A 14 -11.21 1.55 -15.06
CA LYS A 14 -11.08 2.92 -14.58
C LYS A 14 -11.57 2.96 -13.12
N GLN A 15 -10.66 3.21 -12.19
CA GLN A 15 -10.95 3.33 -10.75
C GLN A 15 -10.86 4.79 -10.30
N LEU A 16 -11.34 5.07 -9.08
CA LEU A 16 -11.12 6.36 -8.44
C LEU A 16 -9.67 6.51 -7.95
N ASP A 17 -9.08 5.41 -7.48
CA ASP A 17 -7.71 5.40 -6.97
C ASP A 17 -6.71 5.11 -8.09
N TYR A 18 -5.63 5.88 -8.11
CA TYR A 18 -4.54 5.74 -9.06
C TYR A 18 -3.22 6.22 -8.43
N PHE A 19 -2.12 5.76 -9.02
CA PHE A 19 -0.78 6.28 -8.74
C PHE A 19 -0.16 6.77 -10.03
N THR A 20 0.58 7.87 -9.97
CA THR A 20 1.37 8.32 -11.10
C THR A 20 2.53 7.36 -11.34
N LYS A 21 2.96 7.25 -12.60
CA LYS A 21 4.15 6.48 -12.97
C LYS A 21 5.37 6.93 -12.17
N SER A 22 5.53 8.23 -11.96
CA SER A 22 6.61 8.83 -11.17
C SER A 22 6.67 8.30 -9.74
N GLU A 23 5.53 8.14 -9.06
CA GLU A 23 5.47 7.55 -7.71
C GLU A 23 5.89 6.07 -7.70
N LEU A 24 5.55 5.34 -8.77
CA LEU A 24 5.85 3.92 -8.91
C LEU A 24 7.29 3.65 -9.40
N MET A 25 8.00 4.66 -9.95
CA MET A 25 9.37 4.52 -10.46
C MET A 25 10.41 4.17 -9.38
N ILE A 26 10.05 4.21 -8.10
CA ILE A 26 10.87 3.61 -7.05
C ILE A 26 11.07 2.10 -7.25
N ASN A 27 10.15 1.44 -7.97
CA ASN A 27 10.29 0.07 -8.46
C ASN A 27 10.13 0.03 -9.99
N PRO A 28 11.22 0.26 -10.75
CA PRO A 28 11.17 0.27 -12.21
C PRO A 28 10.72 -1.06 -12.82
N GLU A 29 11.05 -2.18 -12.18
CA GLU A 29 10.63 -3.51 -12.64
C GLU A 29 9.11 -3.67 -12.58
N TYR A 30 8.48 -3.11 -11.54
CA TYR A 30 7.03 -3.07 -11.43
C TYR A 30 6.39 -2.20 -12.53
N VAL A 31 6.96 -1.01 -12.78
CA VAL A 31 6.49 -0.13 -13.86
C VAL A 31 6.62 -0.82 -15.23
N GLU A 32 7.76 -1.46 -15.51
CA GLU A 32 7.97 -2.18 -16.77
C GLU A 32 7.00 -3.36 -16.92
N LYS A 33 6.73 -4.10 -15.83
CA LYS A 33 5.81 -5.24 -15.82
C LYS A 33 4.37 -4.83 -16.16
N TYR A 34 3.93 -3.66 -15.71
CA TYR A 34 2.56 -3.17 -15.90
C TYR A 34 2.45 -2.01 -16.88
N LYS A 35 3.49 -1.77 -17.70
CA LYS A 35 3.57 -0.62 -18.63
C LYS A 35 2.34 -0.46 -19.54
N ASP A 36 1.74 -1.58 -19.95
CA ASP A 36 0.59 -1.59 -20.87
C ASP A 36 -0.72 -1.17 -20.18
N LEU A 37 -0.74 -1.06 -18.86
CA LEU A 37 -1.89 -0.61 -18.08
C LEU A 37 -1.85 0.89 -17.76
N PHE A 38 -0.74 1.57 -18.05
CA PHE A 38 -0.65 3.01 -17.84
C PHE A 38 -1.46 3.76 -18.89
N VAL A 39 -2.18 4.78 -18.44
CA VAL A 39 -2.98 5.66 -19.29
C VAL A 39 -2.73 7.12 -18.91
N LEU A 40 -3.01 8.04 -19.82
CA LEU A 40 -2.96 9.47 -19.50
C LEU A 40 -4.25 9.89 -18.78
N ASN A 41 -4.11 10.61 -17.67
CA ASN A 41 -5.23 11.29 -17.02
C ASN A 41 -5.58 12.60 -17.77
N ASP A 42 -6.61 13.31 -17.29
CA ASP A 42 -7.07 14.57 -17.91
C ASP A 42 -6.01 15.70 -17.82
N ASP A 43 -5.07 15.60 -16.87
CA ASP A 43 -3.97 16.54 -16.68
C ASP A 43 -2.72 16.21 -17.53
N GLY A 44 -2.73 15.07 -18.23
CA GLY A 44 -1.64 14.60 -19.09
C GLY A 44 -0.55 13.78 -18.38
N ASP A 45 -0.79 13.34 -17.15
CA ASP A 45 0.12 12.45 -16.41
C ASP A 45 -0.14 10.97 -16.75
N GLU A 46 0.93 10.19 -16.88
CA GLU A 46 0.84 8.72 -16.95
C GLU A 46 0.47 8.16 -15.57
N ILE A 47 -0.70 7.55 -15.47
CA ILE A 47 -1.23 6.97 -14.23
C ILE A 47 -1.54 5.48 -14.40
N LEU A 48 -1.50 4.77 -13.28
CA LEU A 48 -1.96 3.39 -13.14
C LEU A 48 -3.17 3.38 -12.22
N TYR A 49 -4.32 2.94 -12.72
CA TYR A 49 -5.48 2.68 -11.87
C TYR A 49 -5.22 1.48 -10.97
N VAL A 50 -5.70 1.56 -9.74
CA VAL A 50 -5.47 0.52 -8.74
C VAL A 50 -6.74 0.14 -8.00
N GLU A 51 -6.74 -1.08 -7.49
CA GLU A 51 -7.78 -1.61 -6.61
C GLU A 51 -7.19 -1.86 -5.22
N GLU A 52 -7.84 -1.34 -4.18
CA GLU A 52 -7.49 -1.66 -2.79
C GLU A 52 -7.94 -3.09 -2.46
N ILE A 53 -6.99 -3.94 -2.06
CA ILE A 53 -7.26 -5.33 -1.67
C ILE A 53 -6.88 -5.62 -0.21
N GLY A 54 -6.38 -4.62 0.51
CA GLY A 54 -6.14 -4.73 1.94
C GLY A 54 -5.95 -3.37 2.58
N TYR A 55 -6.30 -3.26 3.85
CA TYR A 55 -6.10 -2.02 4.61
C TYR A 55 -5.87 -2.30 6.09
N GLN A 56 -5.12 -1.42 6.74
CA GLN A 56 -5.04 -1.31 8.19
C GLN A 56 -5.39 0.12 8.57
N ARG A 57 -6.59 0.31 9.14
CA ARG A 57 -7.10 1.62 9.56
C ARG A 57 -6.72 1.91 11.00
N LYS A 58 -5.99 3.00 11.19
CA LYS A 58 -5.52 3.51 12.47
C LYS A 58 -4.67 2.41 13.15
N SER A 59 -4.06 2.73 14.29
CA SER A 59 -3.24 1.76 15.03
C SER A 59 -1.87 1.48 14.41
N MET A 60 -1.31 2.41 13.63
CA MET A 60 0.13 2.45 13.33
C MET A 60 0.82 3.49 14.25
N THR A 61 1.97 3.15 14.84
CA THR A 61 2.78 4.09 15.63
C THR A 61 3.49 5.10 14.71
N TYR A 62 3.87 6.26 15.27
CA TYR A 62 4.76 7.21 14.59
C TYR A 62 6.14 6.62 14.22
N GLY A 63 6.53 5.48 14.83
CA GLY A 63 7.74 4.76 14.43
C GLY A 63 7.69 4.31 12.97
N PHE A 64 6.49 4.04 12.45
CA PHE A 64 6.29 3.71 11.05
C PHE A 64 6.87 4.79 10.13
N ILE A 65 6.55 6.07 10.35
CA ILE A 65 7.04 7.20 9.52
C ILE A 65 8.57 7.37 9.59
N LYS A 66 9.20 6.92 10.68
CA LYS A 66 10.66 6.97 10.80
C LYS A 66 11.35 5.87 10.01
N THR A 67 10.73 4.69 9.94
CA THR A 67 11.28 3.51 9.23
C THR A 67 10.89 3.52 7.76
N PHE A 68 9.66 3.92 7.48
CA PHE A 68 9.05 4.01 6.17
C PHE A 68 8.89 5.49 5.80
N VAL A 69 9.40 5.88 4.63
CA VAL A 69 9.06 7.17 4.02
C VAL A 69 7.55 7.18 3.75
N ASN A 70 6.86 8.18 4.26
CA ASN A 70 5.40 8.22 4.31
C ASN A 70 4.74 8.24 2.91
N ASP A 71 5.44 8.78 1.92
CA ASP A 71 4.86 9.12 0.62
C ASP A 71 5.44 8.23 -0.49
N ARG A 72 5.71 6.96 -0.19
CA ARG A 72 6.19 6.01 -1.20
C ARG A 72 5.47 4.66 -1.13
N PRO A 73 5.31 3.98 -2.27
CA PRO A 73 4.83 2.61 -2.33
C PRO A 73 5.91 1.59 -1.95
N TYR A 74 5.50 0.47 -1.36
CA TYR A 74 6.32 -0.65 -0.88
C TYR A 74 5.86 -1.97 -1.50
N PHE A 75 6.80 -2.79 -1.97
CA PHE A 75 6.50 -3.87 -2.92
C PHE A 75 6.88 -5.27 -2.44
N THR A 76 7.49 -5.40 -1.25
CA THR A 76 7.98 -6.70 -0.78
C THR A 76 7.18 -7.23 0.40
N VAL A 77 7.13 -8.55 0.54
CA VAL A 77 6.52 -9.20 1.72
C VAL A 77 7.26 -8.80 3.01
N ASP A 78 8.58 -8.63 2.94
CA ASP A 78 9.39 -8.19 4.08
C ASP A 78 8.98 -6.80 4.56
N ASP A 79 8.67 -5.86 3.65
CA ASP A 79 8.15 -4.54 4.02
C ASP A 79 6.80 -4.65 4.75
N VAL A 80 5.93 -5.59 4.33
CA VAL A 80 4.62 -5.82 4.97
C VAL A 80 4.79 -6.40 6.38
N ILE A 81 5.70 -7.37 6.55
CA ILE A 81 6.03 -7.94 7.86
C ILE A 81 6.62 -6.87 8.78
N GLU A 82 7.52 -6.03 8.24
CA GLU A 82 8.12 -4.93 8.98
C GLU A 82 7.08 -3.88 9.39
N ALA A 83 6.11 -3.56 8.53
CA ALA A 83 4.99 -2.67 8.86
C ALA A 83 4.20 -3.19 10.07
N GLY A 84 3.97 -4.51 10.18
CA GLY A 84 3.29 -5.13 11.31
C GLY A 84 3.96 -4.89 12.68
N LYS A 85 5.25 -4.56 12.72
CA LYS A 85 5.96 -4.22 13.97
C LYS A 85 5.54 -2.87 14.56
N PHE A 86 4.89 -2.03 13.76
CA PHE A 86 4.44 -0.70 14.17
C PHE A 86 2.99 -0.66 14.61
N LEU A 87 2.33 -1.81 14.76
CA LEU A 87 0.97 -1.91 15.29
C LEU A 87 0.89 -1.35 16.72
N SER A 88 -0.15 -0.55 16.98
CA SER A 88 -0.38 0.19 18.22
C SER A 88 -1.84 0.05 18.66
N PRO A 89 -2.15 -0.85 19.62
CA PRO A 89 -3.51 -1.06 20.07
C PRO A 89 -4.10 0.22 20.69
N LYS A 90 -5.34 0.54 20.31
CA LYS A 90 -6.11 1.63 20.92
C LYS A 90 -7.12 1.14 21.94
N SER A 91 -8.04 0.29 21.50
CA SER A 91 -9.11 -0.29 22.32
C SER A 91 -9.13 -1.82 22.30
N GLU A 92 -8.39 -2.41 21.37
CA GLU A 92 -8.31 -3.85 21.12
C GLU A 92 -7.06 -4.41 21.79
N THR A 93 -7.04 -5.72 22.05
CA THR A 93 -5.81 -6.38 22.48
C THR A 93 -4.79 -6.42 21.33
N MET A 94 -3.51 -6.54 21.69
CA MET A 94 -2.46 -6.68 20.67
C MET A 94 -2.67 -7.93 19.80
N ASP A 95 -3.19 -9.02 20.37
CA ASP A 95 -3.42 -10.26 19.64
C ASP A 95 -4.58 -10.12 18.65
N GLU A 96 -5.68 -9.48 19.04
CA GLU A 96 -6.78 -9.15 18.11
C GLU A 96 -6.30 -8.24 16.98
N LEU A 97 -5.50 -7.22 17.30
CA LEU A 97 -4.97 -6.30 16.29
C LEU A 97 -4.04 -7.02 15.29
N LYS A 98 -3.18 -7.92 15.78
CA LYS A 98 -2.33 -8.74 14.91
C LYS A 98 -3.14 -9.66 14.02
N GLN A 99 -4.16 -10.33 14.56
CA GLN A 99 -5.03 -11.19 13.76
C GLN A 99 -5.75 -10.39 12.66
N LYS A 100 -6.24 -9.19 12.98
CA LYS A 100 -6.86 -8.30 11.99
C LYS A 100 -5.88 -7.83 10.93
N PHE A 101 -4.67 -7.43 11.34
CA PHE A 101 -3.62 -7.05 10.40
C PHE A 101 -3.27 -8.22 9.47
N THR A 102 -3.12 -9.43 10.01
CA THR A 102 -2.83 -10.62 9.22
C THR A 102 -3.95 -10.87 8.19
N ALA A 103 -5.20 -10.97 8.64
CA ALA A 103 -6.32 -11.31 7.77
C ALA A 103 -6.67 -10.23 6.73
N ASN A 104 -6.53 -8.94 7.09
CA ASN A 104 -6.97 -7.84 6.23
C ASN A 104 -5.84 -7.22 5.40
N PHE A 105 -4.58 -7.48 5.75
CA PHE A 105 -3.43 -6.81 5.13
C PHE A 105 -2.38 -7.81 4.64
N LEU A 106 -1.83 -8.65 5.52
CA LEU A 106 -0.75 -9.58 5.17
C LEU A 106 -1.21 -10.69 4.24
N ASP A 107 -2.30 -11.39 4.57
CA ASP A 107 -2.78 -12.55 3.82
C ASP A 107 -3.27 -12.18 2.41
N ASN A 108 -3.63 -10.91 2.21
CA ASN A 108 -4.05 -10.39 0.92
C ASN A 108 -2.86 -10.00 0.04
N PHE A 109 -1.63 -9.91 0.57
CA PHE A 109 -0.47 -9.46 -0.20
C PHE A 109 -0.02 -10.48 -1.25
N ILE A 110 -0.04 -10.06 -2.52
CA ILE A 110 0.31 -10.88 -3.68
C ILE A 110 1.66 -10.42 -4.22
N GLU A 111 2.72 -11.14 -3.86
CA GLU A 111 4.09 -10.80 -4.26
C GLU A 111 4.21 -10.55 -5.78
N GLY A 112 4.87 -9.43 -6.12
CA GLY A 112 5.06 -8.99 -7.51
C GLY A 112 3.80 -8.45 -8.21
N LYS A 113 2.64 -8.40 -7.54
CA LYS A 113 1.45 -7.67 -8.02
C LYS A 113 1.05 -6.54 -7.09
N SER A 114 1.27 -6.75 -5.82
CA SER A 114 0.85 -5.93 -4.73
C SER A 114 1.87 -4.85 -4.39
N PHE A 115 1.37 -3.68 -3.98
CA PHE A 115 2.17 -2.71 -3.25
C PHE A 115 1.33 -1.99 -2.21
N PHE A 116 1.93 -1.54 -1.11
CA PHE A 116 1.22 -0.73 -0.11
C PHE A 116 1.78 0.67 0.01
N ALA A 117 0.94 1.63 0.39
CA ALA A 117 1.31 3.00 0.69
C ALA A 117 0.55 3.50 1.92
N ALA A 118 1.09 4.51 2.58
CA ALA A 118 0.39 5.17 3.68
C ALA A 118 -0.62 6.18 3.14
N ASN A 119 -1.80 6.22 3.77
CA ASN A 119 -2.87 7.15 3.46
C ASN A 119 -3.18 8.01 4.70
N TRP A 120 -3.56 9.26 4.45
CA TRP A 120 -3.86 10.27 5.48
C TRP A 120 -5.36 10.42 5.75
#